data_AF-A0A1B9NME8-F1
#
_entry.id   AF-A0A1B9NME8-F1
#
_cell.length_a   1.000
_cell.length_b   1.000
_cell.length_c   1.000
_cell.angle_alpha   90.00
_cell.angle_beta   90.00
_cell.angle_gamma   90.00
#
_symmetry.space_group_name_H-M   'P 1'
#
loop_
_entity.id
_entity.type
_entity.pdbx_description
1 polymer ?
#
loop_
_entity_poly.entity_id
_entity_poly.type
_entity_poly.pdbx_seq_one_letter_code
_entity_poly.pdbx_strand_id
1 'polypeptide(L)'
;MKIIEGINGLLTIYKDRPELWYFLFTNIKIGNKKKDIREGTFYLPETDDDDDEMGELCDKYPDKYRDWLEYQTFLDIIDNKLDHHPNATKEDLLDAIIYYLENDDFLD
;
A
#
# COMPACT_ATOMS: atom_id res chain seq x y z
N MET A 1 -7.16 -12.53 6.00
CA MET A 1 -6.65 -11.37 5.22
C MET A 1 -7.67 -10.25 5.21
N LYS A 2 -7.22 -9.01 5.37
CA LYS A 2 -8.04 -7.80 5.29
C LYS A 2 -8.09 -7.27 3.86
N ILE A 3 -9.30 -7.06 3.34
CA ILE A 3 -9.52 -6.41 2.04
C ILE A 3 -9.62 -4.90 2.25
N ILE A 4 -8.88 -4.15 1.45
CA ILE A 4 -8.73 -2.70 1.58
C ILE A 4 -9.08 -2.07 0.23
N GLU A 5 -10.06 -1.16 0.23
CA GLU A 5 -10.53 -0.51 -1.00
C GLU A 5 -9.96 0.91 -1.13
N GLY A 6 -9.06 1.06 -2.09
CA GLY A 6 -8.47 2.32 -2.50
C GLY A 6 -7.71 3.05 -1.40
N ILE A 7 -7.37 4.30 -1.69
CA ILE A 7 -6.61 5.16 -0.78
C ILE A 7 -7.35 5.43 0.55
N ASN A 8 -8.68 5.52 0.54
CA ASN A 8 -9.44 5.73 1.77
C ASN A 8 -9.31 4.52 2.72
N GLY A 9 -9.35 3.31 2.17
CA GLY A 9 -9.11 2.09 2.93
C GLY A 9 -7.70 2.05 3.50
N LEU A 10 -6.69 2.30 2.67
CA LEU A 10 -5.28 2.33 3.10
C LEU A 10 -5.04 3.32 4.25
N LEU A 11 -5.59 4.54 4.15
CA LEU A 11 -5.49 5.54 5.21
C LEU A 11 -6.28 5.19 6.47
N THR A 12 -7.26 4.29 6.40
CA THR A 12 -7.93 3.75 7.58
C THR A 12 -7.02 2.75 8.29
N ILE A 13 -6.35 1.86 7.55
CA ILE A 13 -5.35 0.94 8.11
C ILE A 13 -4.21 1.70 8.78
N TYR A 14 -3.68 2.73 8.11
CA TYR A 14 -2.65 3.60 8.68
C TYR A 14 -3.05 4.19 10.04
N LYS A 15 -4.34 4.49 10.27
CA LYS A 15 -4.82 4.99 11.57
C LYS A 15 -4.94 3.87 12.60
N ASP A 16 -5.36 2.69 12.18
CA ASP A 16 -5.47 1.51 13.05
C ASP A 16 -4.09 1.01 13.52
N ARG A 17 -3.04 1.20 12.68
CA ARG A 17 -1.66 0.75 12.89
C ARG A 17 -1.53 -0.66 13.51
N PRO A 18 -2.14 -1.70 12.93
CA PRO A 18 -1.86 -3.06 13.39
C PRO A 18 -0.35 -3.33 13.27
N GLU A 19 0.26 -3.91 14.31
CA GLU A 19 1.67 -4.33 14.28
C GLU A 19 1.80 -5.59 13.43
N LEU A 20 2.06 -5.41 12.14
CA LEU A 20 2.14 -6.48 11.14
C LEU A 20 3.47 -6.40 10.39
N TRP A 21 4.03 -7.55 10.06
CA TRP A 21 5.31 -7.68 9.36
C TRP A 21 5.10 -8.38 8.02
N TYR A 22 4.20 -7.82 7.21
CA TYR A 22 3.76 -8.40 5.93
C TYR A 22 3.83 -7.40 4.79
N PHE A 23 3.70 -7.89 3.56
CA PHE A 23 3.48 -7.04 2.39
C PHE A 23 2.01 -6.62 2.27
N LEU A 24 1.79 -5.41 1.78
CA LEU A 24 0.54 -5.05 1.12
C LEU A 24 0.57 -5.62 -0.29
N PHE A 25 -0.44 -6.39 -0.63
CA PHE A 25 -0.62 -6.94 -1.96
C PHE A 25 -1.70 -6.19 -2.71
N THR A 26 -1.63 -6.20 -4.04
CA THR A 26 -2.64 -5.53 -4.88
C THR A 26 -3.02 -6.39 -6.08
N ASN A 27 -4.26 -6.22 -6.54
CA ASN A 27 -4.74 -6.83 -7.79
C ASN A 27 -4.69 -5.88 -9.00
N ILE A 28 -4.11 -4.70 -8.84
CA ILE A 28 -4.22 -3.65 -9.85
C ILE A 28 -3.09 -3.78 -10.87
N LYS A 29 -3.45 -3.78 -12.16
CA LYS A 29 -2.47 -3.56 -13.23
C LYS A 29 -2.03 -2.11 -13.20
N ILE A 30 -0.79 -1.88 -12.78
CA ILE A 30 -0.18 -0.54 -12.67
C ILE A 30 -0.06 0.08 -14.08
N GLY A 31 -1.11 0.78 -14.51
CA GLY A 31 -1.14 1.54 -15.76
C GLY A 31 -1.21 3.04 -15.46
N ASN A 32 -2.19 3.45 -14.66
CA ASN A 32 -2.29 4.80 -14.11
C ASN A 32 -2.20 4.70 -12.59
N LYS A 33 -0.98 4.66 -12.05
CA LYS A 33 -0.68 4.48 -10.62
C LYS A 33 -1.61 5.27 -9.71
N LYS A 34 -1.82 6.56 -10.00
CA LYS A 34 -2.65 7.43 -9.17
C LYS A 34 -4.12 7.01 -9.14
N LYS A 35 -4.70 6.71 -10.30
CA LYS A 35 -6.09 6.21 -10.38
C LYS A 35 -6.20 4.83 -9.75
N ASP A 36 -5.25 3.96 -10.10
CA ASP A 36 -5.16 2.57 -9.68
C ASP A 36 -5.14 2.50 -8.15
N ILE A 37 -4.24 3.21 -7.48
CA ILE A 37 -4.16 3.22 -6.01
C ILE A 37 -5.40 3.85 -5.38
N ARG A 38 -5.97 4.88 -6.02
CA ARG A 38 -7.16 5.55 -5.50
C ARG A 38 -8.39 4.64 -5.45
N GLU A 39 -8.56 3.77 -6.45
CA GLU A 39 -9.81 3.01 -6.68
C GLU A 39 -9.64 1.49 -6.53
N GLY A 40 -8.43 0.98 -6.49
CA GLY A 40 -8.17 -0.45 -6.59
C GLY A 40 -8.28 -1.21 -5.27
N THR A 41 -8.01 -2.51 -5.34
CA THR A 41 -8.14 -3.42 -4.19
C THR A 41 -6.76 -3.83 -3.69
N PHE A 42 -6.59 -3.73 -2.38
CA PHE A 42 -5.40 -4.14 -1.65
C PHE A 42 -5.76 -5.22 -0.64
N TYR A 43 -4.77 -6.03 -0.31
CA TYR A 43 -4.88 -7.14 0.63
C TYR A 43 -3.75 -7.01 1.63
N LEU A 44 -4.09 -7.11 2.90
CA LEU A 44 -3.14 -7.16 3.99
C LEU A 44 -3.33 -8.50 4.71
N PRO A 45 -2.33 -9.39 4.68
CA PRO A 45 -2.33 -10.59 5.49
C PRO A 45 -2.54 -10.28 6.97
N GLU A 46 -3.32 -11.10 7.65
CA GLU A 46 -3.52 -11.00 9.10
C GLU A 46 -2.85 -12.16 9.85
N THR A 47 -2.33 -13.14 9.09
CA THR A 47 -1.67 -14.35 9.56
C THR A 47 -0.57 -14.76 8.56
N ASP A 48 0.37 -15.60 8.99
CA ASP A 48 1.40 -16.14 8.09
C ASP A 48 0.77 -16.97 6.95
N ASP A 49 -0.30 -17.73 7.23
CA ASP A 49 -1.03 -18.49 6.22
C ASP A 49 -1.64 -17.58 5.14
N ASP A 50 -2.15 -16.39 5.51
CA ASP A 50 -2.65 -15.42 4.53
C ASP A 50 -1.51 -14.85 3.65
N ASP A 51 -0.33 -14.65 4.23
CA ASP A 51 0.84 -14.09 3.53
C ASP A 51 1.38 -15.10 2.51
N ASP A 52 1.49 -16.37 2.92
CA ASP A 52 1.84 -17.48 2.05
C ASP A 52 0.82 -17.61 0.90
N GLU A 53 -0.49 -17.57 1.19
CA GLU A 53 -1.54 -17.62 0.14
C GLU A 53 -1.40 -16.44 -0.84
N MET A 54 -1.15 -15.23 -0.36
CA MET A 54 -0.97 -14.06 -1.22
C MET A 54 0.30 -14.16 -2.07
N GLY A 55 1.40 -14.67 -1.52
CA GLY A 55 2.63 -14.96 -2.25
C GLY A 55 2.38 -15.97 -3.38
N GLU A 56 1.71 -17.09 -3.08
CA GLU A 56 1.34 -18.10 -4.09
C GLU A 56 0.43 -17.51 -5.20
N LEU A 57 -0.50 -16.63 -4.85
CA LEU A 57 -1.37 -15.96 -5.83
C LEU A 57 -0.58 -15.01 -6.74
N CYS A 58 0.43 -14.32 -6.21
CA CYS A 58 1.34 -13.48 -7.01
C CYS A 58 2.17 -14.32 -7.98
N ASP A 59 2.74 -15.43 -7.51
CA ASP A 59 3.52 -16.35 -8.35
C ASP A 59 2.68 -17.02 -9.44
N LYS A 60 1.45 -17.42 -9.09
CA LYS A 60 0.54 -18.11 -10.01
C LYS A 60 -0.13 -17.18 -11.01
N TYR A 61 -0.41 -15.94 -10.61
CA TYR A 61 -1.10 -14.95 -11.44
C TYR A 61 -0.37 -13.60 -11.43
N PRO A 62 0.87 -13.52 -11.95
CA PRO A 62 1.70 -12.32 -11.88
C PRO A 62 1.14 -11.13 -12.68
N ASP A 63 0.26 -11.40 -13.65
CA ASP A 63 -0.47 -10.35 -14.39
C ASP A 63 -1.68 -9.79 -13.62
N LYS A 64 -2.05 -10.41 -12.50
CA LYS A 64 -3.26 -10.09 -11.73
C LYS A 64 -2.94 -9.65 -10.33
N TYR A 65 -1.96 -10.27 -9.65
CA TYR A 65 -1.58 -9.93 -8.28
C TYR A 65 -0.12 -9.56 -8.20
N ARG A 66 0.21 -8.71 -7.24
CA ARG A 66 1.57 -8.29 -6.97
C ARG A 66 1.75 -7.97 -5.49
N ASP A 67 2.90 -8.34 -4.96
CA ASP A 67 3.50 -7.76 -3.76
C ASP A 67 3.82 -6.28 -4.02
N TRP A 68 3.01 -5.41 -3.45
CA TRP A 68 3.00 -4.01 -3.86
C TRP A 68 4.00 -3.17 -3.07
N LEU A 69 3.95 -3.29 -1.74
CA LEU A 69 4.75 -2.49 -0.83
C LEU A 69 4.83 -3.18 0.54
N GLU A 70 5.98 -3.17 1.19
CA GLU A 70 6.06 -3.60 2.59
C GLU A 70 5.16 -2.72 3.47
N TYR A 71 4.38 -3.34 4.36
CA TYR A 71 3.42 -2.59 5.17
C TYR A 71 4.11 -1.55 6.07
N GLN A 72 5.29 -1.88 6.62
CA GLN A 72 6.06 -0.93 7.43
C GLN A 72 6.54 0.26 6.59
N THR A 73 7.05 0.02 5.38
CA THR A 73 7.40 1.08 4.43
C THR A 73 6.21 1.97 4.10
N PHE A 74 5.01 1.40 3.91
CA PHE A 74 3.79 2.20 3.73
C PHE A 74 3.55 3.14 4.92
N LEU A 75 3.69 2.66 6.16
CA LEU A 75 3.54 3.51 7.35
C LEU A 75 4.60 4.63 7.36
N ASP A 76 5.85 4.30 7.07
CA ASP A 76 6.97 5.25 7.05
C ASP A 76 6.77 6.36 6.00
N ILE A 77 6.22 6.04 4.82
CA ILE A 77 5.87 7.06 3.80
C ILE A 77 4.87 8.07 4.38
N ILE A 78 3.80 7.57 5.01
CA ILE A 78 2.75 8.44 5.54
C ILE A 78 3.26 9.27 6.72
N ASP A 79 4.02 8.65 7.63
CA ASP A 79 4.62 9.34 8.77
C ASP A 79 5.60 10.41 8.34
N ASN A 80 6.50 10.10 7.39
CA ASN A 80 7.44 11.08 6.85
C ASN A 80 6.72 12.28 6.24
N LYS A 81 5.67 12.04 5.44
CA LYS A 81 4.92 13.14 4.80
C LYS A 81 4.22 14.01 5.83
N LEU A 82 3.59 13.43 6.84
CA LEU A 82 2.87 14.16 7.87
C LEU A 82 3.81 14.90 8.84
N ASP A 83 5.00 14.38 9.09
CA ASP A 83 6.00 15.04 9.94
C ASP A 83 6.52 16.34 9.30
N HIS A 84 6.77 16.35 7.98
CA HIS A 84 7.21 17.54 7.25
C HIS A 84 6.05 18.44 6.84
N HIS A 85 4.88 17.86 6.60
CA HIS A 85 3.67 18.55 6.15
C HIS A 85 2.44 18.11 6.98
N PRO A 86 2.26 18.62 8.22
CA PRO A 86 1.19 18.19 9.12
C PRO A 86 -0.25 18.40 8.61
N ASN A 87 -0.41 19.25 7.60
CA ASN A 87 -1.70 19.53 6.95
C ASN A 87 -1.83 18.88 5.57
N ALA A 88 -0.96 17.91 5.25
CA ALA A 88 -1.00 17.18 3.99
C ALA A 88 -2.40 16.60 3.77
N THR A 89 -2.93 16.85 2.58
CA THR A 89 -4.21 16.31 2.15
C THR A 89 -4.04 14.85 1.76
N LYS A 90 -5.17 14.14 1.62
CA LYS A 90 -5.17 12.79 1.05
C LYS A 90 -4.50 12.71 -0.33
N GLU A 91 -4.61 13.77 -1.12
CA GLU A 91 -3.96 13.82 -2.43
C GLU A 91 -2.45 13.94 -2.30
N ASP A 92 -1.96 14.73 -1.34
CA ASP A 92 -0.52 14.83 -1.06
C ASP A 92 0.05 13.50 -0.55
N LEU A 93 -0.70 12.77 0.29
CA LEU A 93 -0.31 11.43 0.76
C LEU A 93 -0.28 10.40 -0.38
N LEU A 94 -1.26 10.46 -1.29
CA LEU A 94 -1.28 9.61 -2.48
C LEU A 94 -0.08 9.90 -3.39
N ASP A 95 0.26 11.18 -3.55
CA ASP A 95 1.44 11.59 -4.33
C ASP A 95 2.75 11.13 -3.69
N ALA A 96 2.87 11.15 -2.36
CA ALA A 96 4.02 10.59 -1.64
C ALA A 96 4.18 9.08 -1.87
N ILE A 97 3.08 8.30 -1.81
CA ILE A 97 3.10 6.86 -2.13
C ILE A 97 3.58 6.62 -3.56
N ILE A 98 3.06 7.38 -4.52
CA ILE A 98 3.44 7.24 -5.93
C ILE A 98 4.92 7.59 -6.13
N TYR A 99 5.39 8.66 -5.49
CA TYR A 99 6.77 9.10 -5.57
C TYR A 99 7.72 8.00 -5.07
N TYR A 100 7.41 7.39 -3.92
CA TYR A 100 8.19 6.27 -3.39
C TYR A 100 8.20 5.08 -4.37
N LEU A 101 7.04 4.69 -4.92
CA LEU A 101 6.96 3.59 -5.89
C LEU A 101 7.71 3.87 -7.21
N GLU A 102 8.05 5.12 -7.49
CA GLU A 102 8.78 5.53 -8.69
C GLU A 102 10.28 5.73 -8.47
N ASN A 103 10.66 6.19 -7.29
CA ASN A 103 12.03 6.64 -7.00
C ASN A 103 12.71 5.82 -5.90
N ASP A 104 11.97 4.96 -5.19
CA ASP A 104 12.42 4.25 -3.99
C ASP A 104 12.98 5.21 -2.94
N ASP A 105 12.25 6.31 -2.71
CA ASP A 105 12.71 7.46 -1.92
C ASP A 105 11.55 8.15 -1.18
N PHE A 106 11.85 8.69 0.00
CA PHE A 106 10.92 9.37 0.91
C PHE A 106 11.10 10.90 0.93
N LEU A 107 11.98 11.46 0.09
CA LEU A 107 12.45 12.87 0.18
C LEU A 107 11.43 14.00 -0.12
N ASP A 108 10.12 13.75 -0.10
CA ASP A 108 9.09 14.75 -0.46
C ASP A 108 8.11 15.12 0.66
#